data_AF-A0A4U7D2R1-F1
#
_entry.id   AF-A0A4U7D2R1-F1
#
_cell.length_a   1.000
_cell.length_b   1.000
_cell.length_c   1.000
_cell.angle_alpha   90.00
_cell.angle_beta   90.00
_cell.angle_gamma   90.00
#
_symmetry.space_group_name_H-M   'P 1'
#
loop_
_entity.id
_entity.type
_entity.pdbx_description
1 polymer ?
#
loop_
_entity_poly.entity_id
_entity_poly.type
_entity_poly.pdbx_seq_one_letter_code
_entity_poly.pdbx_strand_id
1 'polypeptide(L)' 'YHETARQRVRDEGIRTETVECDIFNLFSSLGTIAEISNRLRDHNVYVNLASGSKVTAIGGMIACMVTGAIPYYVHAEEY' A
#
# COMPACT_ATOMS: atom_id res chain seq x y z
N TYR A 1 -3.69 6.91 -16.20
CA TYR A 1 -4.21 7.11 -14.83
C TYR A 1 -3.12 6.97 -13.78
N HIS A 2 -2.53 5.77 -13.60
CA HIS A 2 -1.53 5.54 -12.54
C HIS A 2 -0.32 6.50 -12.59
N GLU A 3 0.19 6.80 -13.79
CA GLU A 3 1.32 7.72 -13.93
C GLU A 3 0.96 9.16 -13.55
N THR A 4 -0.26 9.60 -13.86
CA THR A 4 -0.77 10.92 -13.46
C THR A 4 -0.86 11.04 -11.94
N ALA A 5 -1.32 9.99 -11.24
CA ALA A 5 -1.38 9.98 -9.79
C ALA A 5 0.02 10.07 -9.17
N ARG A 6 0.99 9.31 -9.72
CA ARG A 6 2.39 9.36 -9.27
C ARG A 6 3.03 10.73 -9.53
N GLN A 7 2.79 11.33 -10.69
CA GLN A 7 3.33 12.66 -11.01
C GLN A 7 2.84 13.71 -10.02
N ARG A 8 1.54 13.72 -9.68
CA ARG A 8 0.99 14.64 -8.67
C ARG A 8 1.68 14.51 -7.31
N VAL A 9 1.96 13.29 -6.87
CA VAL A 9 2.70 13.07 -5.61
C VAL A 9 4.14 13.59 -5.71
N ARG A 10 4.80 13.41 -6.87
CA ARG A 10 6.16 13.93 -7.10
C ARG A 10 6.20 15.46 -7.19
N ASP A 11 5.18 16.10 -7.77
CA ASP A 11 5.08 17.55 -7.90
C ASP A 11 5.00 18.24 -6.52
N GLU A 12 4.46 17.56 -5.51
CA GLU A 12 4.46 17.98 -4.10
C GLU A 12 5.82 17.78 -3.39
N GLY A 13 6.86 17.31 -4.11
CA GLY A 13 8.18 17.03 -3.56
C GLY A 13 8.27 15.76 -2.72
N ILE A 14 7.26 14.89 -2.77
CA ILE A 14 7.23 13.63 -2.01
C ILE A 14 8.01 12.55 -2.78
N ARG A 15 8.94 11.88 -2.09
CA ARG A 15 9.72 10.77 -2.67
C ARG A 15 8.82 9.56 -2.91
N THR A 16 8.81 9.05 -4.14
CA THR A 16 8.03 7.87 -4.55
C THR A 16 8.93 6.69 -4.94
N GLU A 17 8.54 5.47 -4.58
CA GLU A 17 9.13 4.20 -5.04
C GLU A 17 7.99 3.34 -5.62
N THR A 18 8.27 2.56 -6.68
CA THR A 18 7.32 1.56 -7.20
C THR A 18 7.91 0.17 -7.02
N VAL A 19 7.16 -0.72 -6.38
CA VAL A 19 7.53 -2.12 -6.16
C VAL A 19 6.44 -2.98 -6.81
N GLU A 20 6.87 -3.89 -7.69
CA GLU A 20 5.96 -4.79 -8.41
C GLU A 20 5.57 -5.99 -7.54
N CYS A 21 4.32 -6.42 -7.63
CA CYS A 21 3.82 -7.67 -7.03
C CYS A 21 2.64 -8.20 -7.85
N ASP A 22 2.34 -9.49 -7.70
CA ASP A 22 1.15 -10.10 -8.30
C ASP A 22 -0.09 -9.78 -7.44
N ILE A 23 -0.89 -8.83 -7.92
CA ILE A 23 -2.11 -8.34 -7.24
C ILE A 23 -3.27 -9.36 -7.23
N PHE A 24 -3.13 -10.47 -7.96
CA PHE A 24 -4.08 -11.60 -7.95
C PHE A 24 -3.62 -12.72 -7.01
N ASN A 25 -2.39 -12.65 -6.51
CA ASN A 25 -1.83 -13.61 -5.55
C ASN A 25 -1.73 -13.00 -4.16
N LEU A 26 -2.51 -13.55 -3.23
CA LEU A 26 -2.56 -13.10 -1.83
C LEU A 26 -1.17 -13.08 -1.18
N PHE A 27 -0.38 -14.13 -1.37
CA PHE A 27 0.94 -14.25 -0.75
C PHE A 27 1.96 -13.30 -1.38
N SER A 28 1.86 -13.04 -2.69
CA SER A 28 2.71 -12.03 -3.33
C SER A 28 2.43 -10.64 -2.76
N SER A 29 1.15 -10.24 -2.73
CA SER A 29 0.76 -8.94 -2.19
C SER A 29 1.11 -8.79 -0.70
N LEU A 30 0.81 -9.80 0.12
CA LEU A 30 1.14 -9.82 1.55
C LEU A 30 2.65 -9.71 1.77
N GLY A 31 3.44 -10.55 1.08
CA GLY A 31 4.90 -10.59 1.22
C GLY A 31 5.53 -9.23 0.89
N THR A 32 5.16 -8.67 -0.26
CA THR A 32 5.68 -7.36 -0.69
C THR A 32 5.33 -6.25 0.31
N ILE A 33 4.08 -6.17 0.78
CA ILE A 33 3.69 -5.14 1.76
C ILE A 33 4.43 -5.34 3.09
N ALA A 34 4.52 -6.59 3.57
CA ALA A 34 5.20 -6.90 4.83
C ALA A 34 6.70 -6.58 4.78
N GLU A 35 7.37 -6.90 3.68
CA GLU A 35 8.79 -6.58 3.47
C GLU A 35 9.05 -5.08 3.47
N ILE A 36 8.21 -4.30 2.76
CA ILE A 36 8.32 -2.83 2.74
C ILE A 36 8.06 -2.23 4.12
N SER A 37 6.99 -2.67 4.79
CA SER A 37 6.65 -2.20 6.14
C SER A 37 7.76 -2.51 7.15
N ASN A 38 8.34 -3.71 7.10
CA ASN A 38 9.43 -4.09 7.99
C ASN A 38 10.74 -3.34 7.68
N ARG A 39 11.03 -3.07 6.40
CA ARG A 39 12.16 -2.22 5.99
C ARG A 39 12.05 -0.79 6.54
N LEU A 40 10.84 -0.31 6.73
CA LEU A 40 10.53 1.05 7.21
C LEU A 40 10.05 1.08 8.67
N ARG A 41 10.30 0.01 9.44
CA ARG A 41 9.76 -0.16 10.81
C ARG A 41 10.17 0.92 11.81
N ASP A 42 11.27 1.63 11.55
CA ASP A 42 11.75 2.74 12.40
C ASP A 42 11.01 4.06 12.08
N HIS A 43 10.02 4.02 11.18
CA HIS A 43 9.13 5.12 10.81
C HIS A 43 7.66 4.76 11.05
N ASN A 44 6.80 5.77 10.99
CA ASN A 44 5.35 5.54 10.99
C ASN A 44 4.91 5.04 9.62
N VAL A 45 4.46 3.78 9.55
CA VAL A 45 4.01 3.15 8.30
C VAL A 45 2.49 3.14 8.25
N TYR A 46 1.94 3.80 7.23
CA TYR A 46 0.50 3.83 6.95
C TYR A 46 0.23 3.12 5.62
N VAL A 47 -0.77 2.24 5.59
CA VAL A 47 -1.10 1.44 4.40
C VAL A 47 -2.54 1.72 3.97
N ASN A 48 -2.69 2.25 2.75
CA ASN A 48 -4.00 2.46 2.13
C ASN A 48 -4.55 1.13 1.61
N LEU A 49 -5.70 0.70 2.13
CA LEU A 49 -6.41 -0.52 1.70
C LEU A 49 -7.67 -0.23 0.86
N ALA A 50 -7.90 1.04 0.48
CA ALA A 50 -9.07 1.45 -0.30
C ALA A 50 -8.91 1.27 -1.81
N SER A 51 -7.68 1.12 -2.30
CA SER A 51 -7.38 0.86 -3.70
C SER A 51 -7.00 -0.59 -3.96
N GLY A 52 -7.12 -1.03 -5.21
CA GLY A 52 -6.73 -2.37 -5.65
C GLY A 52 -7.86 -3.38 -5.55
N SER A 53 -7.50 -4.67 -5.55
CA SER A 53 -8.43 -5.78 -5.47
C SER A 53 -8.77 -6.14 -4.02
N LYS A 54 -9.81 -6.96 -3.83
CA LYS A 54 -10.09 -7.56 -2.50
C LYS A 54 -8.92 -8.40 -2.00
N VAL A 55 -8.16 -9.03 -2.90
CA VAL A 55 -6.96 -9.82 -2.56
C VAL A 55 -5.88 -8.92 -1.97
N THR A 56 -5.57 -7.79 -2.60
CA THR A 56 -4.58 -6.84 -2.09
C THR A 56 -5.03 -6.19 -0.78
N ALA A 57 -6.33 -5.91 -0.61
CA ALA A 57 -6.86 -5.37 0.64
C ALA A 57 -6.71 -6.36 1.82
N ILE A 58 -7.04 -7.64 1.63
CA ILE A 58 -6.86 -8.68 2.65
C ILE A 58 -5.37 -8.90 2.93
N GLY A 59 -4.54 -9.03 1.89
CA GLY A 59 -3.10 -9.19 2.04
C GLY A 59 -2.45 -8.04 2.79
N GLY A 60 -2.83 -6.81 2.46
CA GLY A 60 -2.36 -5.61 3.14
C GLY A 60 -2.80 -5.53 4.60
N MET A 61 -4.04 -5.92 4.92
CA MET A 61 -4.51 -5.98 6.31
C MET A 61 -3.69 -6.98 7.14
N ILE A 62 -3.45 -8.19 6.61
CA ILE A 62 -2.64 -9.20 7.30
C ILE A 62 -1.19 -8.69 7.49
N ALA A 63 -0.60 -8.09 6.45
CA ALA A 63 0.73 -7.51 6.54
C ALA A 63 0.82 -6.42 7.63
N CYS A 64 -0.20 -5.58 7.75
CA CYS A 64 -0.28 -4.58 8.82
C CYS A 64 -0.33 -5.22 10.22
N MET A 65 -1.17 -6.25 10.41
CA MET A 65 -1.24 -6.98 11.69
C MET A 65 0.10 -7.62 12.09
N VAL A 66 0.87 -8.13 11.12
CA VAL A 66 2.16 -8.78 11.36
C VAL A 66 3.27 -7.78 11.65
N THR A 67 3.26 -6.62 10.97
CA THR A 67 4.37 -5.64 11.02
C THR A 67 4.14 -4.49 11.99
N GLY A 68 2.91 -4.30 12.47
CA GLY A 68 2.52 -3.13 13.27
C GLY A 68 2.25 -1.87 12.44
N ALA A 69 2.25 -1.96 11.11
CA ALA A 69 1.82 -0.86 10.25
C ALA A 69 0.33 -0.54 10.46
N ILE A 70 -0.06 0.72 10.22
CA ILE A 70 -1.41 1.23 10.47
C ILE A 70 -2.22 1.15 9.17
N PRO A 71 -3.22 0.26 9.06
CA PRO A 71 -4.09 0.20 7.89
C PRO A 71 -5.10 1.36 7.92
N TYR A 72 -5.40 1.94 6.76
CA TYR A 72 -6.51 2.87 6.60
C TYR A 72 -7.29 2.62 5.32
N TYR A 73 -8.59 2.92 5.36
CA TYR A 73 -9.51 2.79 4.24
C TYR A 73 -10.22 4.13 4.02
N VAL A 74 -9.97 4.76 2.88
CA VAL A 74 -10.64 5.99 2.48
C VAL A 74 -11.98 5.64 1.83
N HIS A 75 -13.06 6.25 2.30
CA HIS A 75 -14.36 6.17 1.67
C HIS A 75 -14.52 7.36 0.73
N ALA A 76 -14.79 7.12 -0.56
CA ALA A 76 -15.11 8.19 -1.49
C ALA A 76 -16.56 8.62 -1.24
N GLU A 77 -16.80 9.94 -1.14
CA GLU A 77 -18.15 10.48 -1.00
C GLU A 77 -18.97 10.27 -2.28
N GLU A 78 -18.31 10.29 -3.45
CA GLU A 78 -18.88 10.10 -4.78
C GLU A 78 -17.94 9.25 -5.66
N TYR A 79 -18.49 8.53 -6.65
CA TYR A 79 -17.76 7.64 -7.57
C TYR A 79 -17.77 8.15 -9.01
#